data_AF-A0A1M4NBS9-F1
#
_entry.id   AF-A0A1M4NBS9-F1
#
_cell.length_a   1.000
_cell.length_b   1.000
_cell.length_c   1.000
_cell.angle_alpha   90.00
_cell.angle_beta   90.00
_cell.angle_gamma   90.00
#
_symmetry.space_group_name_H-M   'P 1'
#
loop_
_entity.id
_entity.type
_entity.pdbx_description
1 polymer ?
#
loop_
_entity_poly.entity_id
_entity_poly.type
_entity_poly.pdbx_seq_one_letter_code
_entity_poly.pdbx_strand_id
1 'polypeptide(L)'
;MLDLVDIVRFLEEHDIVIVSITDNIDTSSMLGRFSFYLVGAFAEMERENIISQAKNGMKKRAQEGLWNGCPAPIGYNNFKDGRGLIVNQKEAEIVKAIFDMYTNKR
;
A
#
# COMPACT_ATOMS: atom_id res chain seq x y z
N MET A 1 8.61 -3.55 -11.80
CA MET A 1 9.50 -4.24 -12.75
C MET A 1 10.85 -3.56 -12.91
N LEU A 2 10.86 -2.24 -13.14
CA LEU A 2 12.08 -1.46 -13.41
C LEU A 2 13.16 -1.68 -12.35
N ASP A 3 12.83 -1.49 -11.07
CA ASP A 3 13.78 -1.69 -9.98
C ASP A 3 14.43 -3.08 -9.97
N LEU A 4 13.67 -4.13 -10.29
CA LEU A 4 14.21 -5.50 -10.32
C LEU A 4 15.22 -5.69 -11.47
N VAL A 5 14.91 -5.14 -12.65
CA VAL A 5 15.83 -5.19 -13.80
C VAL A 5 17.08 -4.36 -13.51
N ASP A 6 16.92 -3.18 -12.91
CA ASP A 6 18.02 -2.28 -12.58
C ASP A 6 18.94 -2.89 -11.52
N ILE A 7 18.39 -3.55 -10.49
CA ILE A 7 19.17 -4.26 -9.48
C ILE A 7 19.96 -5.42 -10.12
N VAL A 8 19.34 -6.22 -10.99
CA VAL A 8 20.02 -7.35 -11.65
C VAL A 8 21.18 -6.83 -12.50
N ARG A 9 20.95 -5.78 -13.31
CA ARG A 9 22.00 -5.16 -14.13
C ARG A 9 23.13 -4.59 -13.29
N PHE A 10 22.81 -3.87 -12.22
CA PHE A 10 23.80 -3.32 -11.29
C PHE A 10 24.69 -4.42 -10.71
N LEU A 11 24.11 -5.55 -10.30
CA LEU A 11 24.88 -6.67 -9.77
C LEU A 11 25.76 -7.33 -10.85
N GLU A 12 25.23 -7.47 -12.07
CA GLU A 12 26.00 -7.99 -13.21
C GLU A 12 27.20 -7.10 -13.56
N GLU A 13 27.07 -5.78 -13.52
CA GLU A 13 28.16 -4.83 -13.74
C GLU A 13 29.30 -4.97 -12.71
N HIS A 14 29.00 -5.60 -11.57
CA HIS A 14 29.94 -5.88 -10.49
C HIS A 14 30.36 -7.36 -10.42
N ASP A 15 30.10 -8.16 -11.45
CA ASP A 15 30.38 -9.59 -11.51
C ASP A 15 29.70 -10.41 -10.38
N ILE A 16 28.55 -9.92 -9.89
CA ILE A 16 27.75 -10.56 -8.85
C ILE A 16 26.55 -11.27 -9.48
N VAL A 17 26.37 -12.55 -9.12
CA VAL A 17 25.23 -13.37 -9.56
C VAL A 17 24.25 -13.60 -8.41
N ILE A 18 22.96 -13.56 -8.71
CA ILE A 18 21.87 -13.95 -7.81
C ILE A 18 21.56 -15.43 -8.02
N VAL A 19 21.58 -16.19 -6.93
CA VAL A 19 21.15 -17.60 -6.90
C VAL A 19 20.05 -17.77 -5.86
N SER A 20 18.85 -18.16 -6.29
CA SER A 20 17.76 -18.60 -5.42
C SER A 20 17.71 -20.12 -5.39
N ILE A 21 18.00 -20.71 -4.23
CA ILE A 21 17.93 -22.17 -4.02
C ILE A 21 16.48 -22.64 -4.01
N THR A 22 15.59 -21.90 -3.37
CA THR A 22 14.18 -22.26 -3.21
C THR A 22 13.44 -22.25 -4.55
N ASP A 23 13.71 -21.27 -5.39
CA ASP A 23 13.04 -21.11 -6.69
C ASP A 23 13.82 -21.76 -7.84
N ASN A 24 14.98 -22.37 -7.54
CA ASN A 24 15.90 -22.96 -8.51
C ASN A 24 16.27 -21.98 -9.65
N ILE A 25 16.64 -20.75 -9.27
CA ILE A 25 17.00 -19.68 -10.21
C ILE A 25 18.48 -19.38 -10.08
N ASP A 26 19.20 -19.40 -11.21
CA ASP A 26 20.60 -18.99 -11.32
C ASP A 26 20.78 -17.96 -12.43
N THR A 27 20.96 -16.70 -12.02
CA THR A 27 21.11 -15.56 -12.95
C THR A 27 22.46 -15.49 -13.66
N SER A 28 23.40 -16.40 -13.39
CA SER A 28 24.64 -16.52 -14.20
C SER A 28 24.34 -16.93 -15.65
N SER A 29 23.20 -17.59 -15.87
CA SER A 29 22.75 -18.05 -17.18
C SER A 29 21.68 -17.14 -17.80
N MET A 30 21.63 -17.07 -19.13
CA MET A 30 20.60 -16.33 -19.85
C MET A 30 19.18 -16.81 -19.50
N LEU A 31 18.99 -18.13 -19.39
CA LEU A 31 17.70 -18.72 -19.04
C LEU A 31 17.29 -18.39 -17.60
N GLY A 32 18.23 -18.42 -16.64
CA GLY A 32 17.92 -18.07 -15.27
C GLY A 32 17.57 -16.60 -15.09
N ARG A 33 18.20 -15.68 -15.83
CA ARG A 33 17.78 -14.27 -15.87
C ARG A 33 16.39 -14.09 -16.44
N PHE A 34 16.08 -14.76 -17.54
CA PHE A 34 14.75 -14.74 -18.13
C PHE A 34 13.69 -15.25 -17.15
N SER A 35 13.94 -16.39 -16.49
CA SER A 35 13.07 -16.94 -15.45
C SER A 35 12.90 -15.97 -14.27
N PHE A 36 13.98 -15.31 -13.83
CA PHE A 36 13.93 -14.31 -12.77
C PHE A 36 13.04 -13.10 -13.14
N TYR A 37 13.15 -12.61 -14.37
CA TYR A 37 12.29 -11.53 -14.87
C TYR A 37 10.83 -11.96 -14.99
N LEU A 38 10.54 -13.20 -15.41
CA LEU A 38 9.17 -13.73 -15.42
C LEU A 38 8.56 -13.77 -14.02
N VAL A 39 9.30 -14.28 -13.02
CA VAL A 39 8.85 -14.30 -11.63
C VAL A 39 8.59 -12.87 -11.12
N GLY A 40 9.48 -11.93 -11.43
CA GLY A 40 9.29 -10.51 -11.11
C GLY A 40 8.01 -9.93 -11.73
N ALA A 41 7.71 -10.28 -12.99
CA ALA A 41 6.49 -9.84 -13.67
C ALA A 41 5.22 -10.42 -13.03
N PHE A 42 5.23 -11.71 -12.67
CA PHE A 42 4.11 -12.34 -11.95
C PHE A 42 3.89 -11.71 -10.56
N ALA A 43 4.97 -11.45 -9.82
CA ALA A 43 4.89 -10.80 -8.51
C ALA A 43 4.28 -9.39 -8.61
N GLU A 44 4.61 -8.64 -9.67
CA GLU A 44 4.00 -7.33 -9.93
C GLU A 44 2.50 -7.44 -10.25
N MET A 45 2.12 -8.38 -11.10
CA MET A 45 0.71 -8.63 -11.42
C MET A 45 -0.10 -9.00 -10.17
N GLU A 46 0.44 -9.86 -9.30
CA GLU A 46 -0.23 -10.22 -8.04
C GLU A 46 -0.32 -9.03 -7.08
N ARG A 47 0.71 -8.18 -7.01
CA ARG A 47 0.65 -6.94 -6.23
C ARG A 47 -0.50 -6.05 -6.70
N GLU A 48 -0.66 -5.88 -8.01
CA GLU A 48 -1.76 -5.09 -8.59
C GLU A 48 -3.12 -5.69 -8.28
N ASN A 49 -3.26 -7.02 -8.37
CA ASN A 49 -4.47 -7.73 -7.97
C ASN A 49 -4.81 -7.50 -6.50
N ILE A 50 -3.84 -7.63 -5.59
CA ILE A 50 -4.03 -7.39 -4.15
C ILE A 50 -4.46 -5.94 -3.90
N ILE A 51 -3.82 -4.96 -4.55
CA ILE A 51 -4.19 -3.54 -4.43
C ILE A 51 -5.64 -3.32 -4.88
N SER A 52 -6.03 -3.92 -6.01
CA SER A 52 -7.40 -3.83 -6.54
C SER A 52 -8.41 -4.42 -5.54
N GLN A 53 -8.13 -5.61 -5.02
CA GLN A 53 -9.00 -6.27 -4.03
C GLN A 53 -9.11 -5.48 -2.72
N ALA A 54 -8.00 -4.95 -2.21
CA ALA A 54 -7.99 -4.11 -1.02
C ALA A 54 -8.85 -2.85 -1.22
N LYS A 55 -8.71 -2.16 -2.37
CA LYS A 55 -9.53 -1.00 -2.72
C LYS A 55 -11.01 -1.35 -2.81
N ASN A 56 -11.35 -2.49 -3.41
CA ASN A 56 -12.74 -2.96 -3.48
C ASN A 56 -13.31 -3.26 -2.09
N GLY A 57 -12.52 -3.88 -1.21
CA GLY A 57 -12.88 -4.11 0.19
C GLY A 57 -13.15 -2.80 0.94
N MET A 58 -12.27 -1.81 0.81
CA MET A 58 -12.46 -0.48 1.40
C MET A 58 -13.70 0.24 0.83
N LYS A 59 -13.93 0.14 -0.48
CA LYS A 59 -15.12 0.75 -1.10
C LYS A 59 -16.41 0.13 -0.57
N LYS A 60 -16.45 -1.20 -0.46
CA LYS A 60 -17.59 -1.93 0.07
C LYS A 60 -17.86 -1.58 1.54
N ARG A 61 -16.82 -1.57 2.39
CA ARG A 61 -16.92 -1.13 3.78
C ARG A 61 -17.49 0.29 3.91
N ALA A 62 -17.00 1.23 3.11
CA ALA A 62 -17.52 2.59 3.10
C ALA A 62 -19.00 2.66 2.66
N GLN A 63 -19.41 1.86 1.68
CA GLN A 63 -20.82 1.75 1.25
C GLN A 63 -21.71 1.17 2.36
N GLU A 64 -21.18 0.31 3.21
CA GLU A 64 -21.86 -0.24 4.39
C GLU A 64 -21.84 0.73 5.59
N GLY A 65 -21.31 1.95 5.42
CA GLY A 65 -21.18 2.96 6.48
C GLY A 65 -20.06 2.66 7.49
N LEU A 66 -19.19 1.70 7.18
CA LEU A 66 -18.11 1.28 8.06
C LEU A 66 -16.86 2.12 7.87
N TRP A 67 -16.11 2.32 8.95
CA TRP A 67 -14.78 2.93 8.87
C TRP A 67 -13.77 1.96 8.24
N ASN A 68 -12.95 2.45 7.32
CA ASN A 68 -11.99 1.64 6.55
C ASN A 68 -10.76 1.18 7.35
N GLY A 69 -10.70 1.52 8.65
CA GLY A 69 -9.49 1.35 9.44
C GLY A 69 -8.53 2.51 9.19
N CYS A 70 -7.63 2.71 10.16
CA CYS A 70 -6.76 3.86 10.46
C CYS A 70 -7.14 4.47 11.81
N PRO A 71 -6.18 5.13 12.50
CA PRO A 71 -6.49 5.96 13.66
C PRO A 71 -7.66 6.90 13.33
N ALA A 72 -8.57 7.07 14.28
CA ALA A 72 -9.69 7.98 14.09
C ALA A 72 -9.13 9.40 13.82
N PRO A 73 -9.67 10.12 12.82
CA PRO A 73 -9.31 11.51 12.60
C PRO A 73 -9.62 12.37 13.82
N ILE A 74 -8.88 13.46 14.01
CA ILE A 74 -9.20 14.44 15.06
C ILE A 74 -10.66 14.91 14.94
N GLY A 75 -11.36 15.00 16.08
CA GLY A 75 -12.80 15.26 16.11
C GLY A 75 -13.66 13.99 16.17
N TYR A 76 -13.05 12.80 16.06
CA TYR A 76 -13.73 11.52 16.09
C TYR A 76 -12.98 10.50 16.96
N ASN A 77 -13.74 9.61 17.59
CA ASN A 77 -13.24 8.40 18.21
C ASN A 77 -13.67 7.18 17.38
N ASN A 78 -12.89 6.10 17.41
CA ASN A 78 -13.35 4.82 16.88
C ASN A 78 -14.50 4.28 17.73
N PHE A 79 -15.51 3.68 17.11
CA PHE A 79 -16.46 2.85 17.84
C PHE A 79 -15.74 1.69 18.53
N LYS A 80 -16.23 1.29 19.70
CA LYS A 80 -15.66 0.17 20.48
C LYS A 80 -15.68 -1.17 19.73
N ASP A 81 -16.57 -1.32 18.75
CA ASP A 81 -16.68 -2.50 17.89
C ASP A 81 -15.94 -2.37 16.55
N GLY A 82 -15.24 -1.26 16.32
CA GLY A 82 -14.47 -0.99 15.10
C GLY A 82 -15.32 -0.75 13.85
N ARG A 83 -16.64 -0.58 14.00
CA ARG A 83 -17.57 -0.45 12.85
C ARG A 83 -17.79 0.97 12.38
N GLY A 84 -17.25 2.00 13.05
CA GLY A 84 -17.46 3.37 12.61
C GLY A 84 -16.71 4.40 13.44
N LEU A 85 -17.06 5.66 13.22
CA LEU A 85 -16.56 6.82 13.95
C LEU A 85 -17.69 7.46 14.76
N ILE A 86 -17.40 7.82 16.01
CA ILE A 86 -18.29 8.61 16.87
C ILE A 86 -17.67 9.99 17.11
N VAL A 87 -18.47 11.04 17.06
CA VAL A 87 -17.96 12.42 17.23
C VAL A 87 -17.38 12.58 18.64
N ASN A 88 -16.14 13.04 18.72
CA ASN A 88 -15.53 13.52 19.96
C ASN A 88 -15.87 14.99 20.11
N GLN A 89 -16.86 15.32 20.95
CA GLN A 89 -17.38 16.69 21.05
C GLN A 89 -16.28 17.72 21.39
N LYS A 90 -15.32 17.37 22.26
CA LYS A 90 -14.23 18.28 22.65
C LYS A 90 -13.31 18.61 21.48
N GLU A 91 -12.93 17.60 20.70
CA GLU A 91 -12.04 17.81 19.54
C GLU A 91 -12.80 18.42 18.36
N ALA A 92 -14.09 18.10 18.20
CA ALA A 92 -14.92 18.61 17.13
C ALA A 92 -15.08 20.15 17.21
N GLU A 93 -15.09 20.73 18.41
CA GLU A 93 -15.07 22.19 18.61
C GLU A 93 -13.80 22.82 18.02
N ILE A 94 -12.65 22.18 18.20
CA ILE A 94 -11.37 22.63 17.65
C ILE A 94 -11.41 22.58 16.12
N VAL A 95 -11.87 21.46 15.55
CA VAL A 95 -11.98 21.30 14.09
C VAL A 95 -12.90 22.35 13.48
N LYS A 96 -14.05 22.62 14.10
CA LYS A 96 -14.98 23.67 13.66
C LYS A 96 -14.36 25.07 13.72
N ALA A 97 -13.63 25.38 14.80
CA ALA A 97 -12.95 26.66 14.94
C ALA A 97 -11.87 26.86 13.87
N ILE A 98 -11.05 25.83 13.60
CA ILE A 98 -10.02 25.88 12.54
C ILE A 98 -10.67 26.13 11.17
N PHE A 99 -11.77 25.44 10.85
CA PHE A 99 -12.46 25.60 9.57
C PHE A 99 -13.05 27.01 9.43
N ASP A 100 -13.69 27.53 10.48
CA ASP A 100 -14.25 28.90 10.50
C ASP A 100 -13.16 29.97 10.28
N MET A 101 -12.00 29.82 10.92
CA MET A 101 -10.86 30.71 10.71
C MET A 101 -10.37 30.69 9.25
N TYR A 102 -10.39 29.52 8.61
CA TYR A 102 -9.96 29.39 7.22
C TYR A 102 -10.96 29.99 6.23
N THR A 103 -12.27 29.78 6.43
CA THR A 103 -13.30 30.20 5.47
C THR A 103 -13.82 31.62 5.67
N ASN A 104 -13.88 32.10 6.91
CA ASN A 104 -14.59 33.35 7.25
C ASN A 104 -13.69 34.47 7.77
N LYS A 105 -12.43 34.19 8.12
CA LYS A 105 -11.48 35.20 8.63
C LYS A 105 -10.34 35.56 7.67
N ARG A 106 -10.63 35.62 6.37
CA ARG A 106 -9.73 36.25 5.38
C ARG A 106 -10.16 37.68 5.09
#